data_AF-A0A817S6V1-F1
#
_entry.id   AF-A0A817S6V1-F1
#
_cell.length_a   1.000
_cell.length_b   1.000
_cell.length_c   1.000
_cell.angle_alpha   90.00
_cell.angle_beta   90.00
_cell.angle_gamma   90.00
#
_symmetry.space_group_name_H-M   'P 1'
#
loop_
_entity.id
_entity.type
_entity.pdbx_description
1 polymer ?
#
loop_
_entity_poly.entity_id
_entity_poly.type
_entity_poly.pdbx_seq_one_letter_code
_entity_poly.pdbx_strand_id
1 'polypeptide(L)'
;MLGIFSIKDALERAEKANLDLVEISPNAEPPVCKILDFGKYKYENKKRIHDAKKKQKAVVLKEMKFKPNISQGDFEIKLRKIKDFLKEGDK
;
A
#
# COMPACT_ATOMS: atom_id res chain seq x y z
N MET A 1 16.38 23.11 8.24
CA MET A 1 17.20 22.08 7.57
C MET A 1 18.10 21.50 8.64
N LEU A 2 17.97 20.21 8.97
CA LEU A 2 18.84 19.55 9.95
C LEU A 2 19.93 18.81 9.15
N GLY A 3 21.19 19.17 9.41
CA GLY A 3 22.38 18.67 8.70
C GLY A 3 22.92 17.35 9.24
N ILE A 4 24.21 17.11 9.05
CA ILE A 4 24.91 15.92 9.54
C ILE A 4 25.30 16.17 11.00
N PHE A 5 24.92 15.24 11.88
CA PHE A 5 25.23 15.30 13.32
C PHE A 5 25.96 14.03 13.75
N SER A 6 26.69 14.11 14.86
CA SER A 6 27.16 12.90 15.55
C SER A 6 25.98 12.14 16.15
N ILE A 7 26.15 10.83 16.36
CA ILE A 7 25.12 9.98 16.98
C ILE A 7 24.77 10.52 18.38
N LYS A 8 25.78 10.96 19.14
CA LYS A 8 25.60 11.50 20.49
C LYS A 8 24.72 12.75 20.49
N ASP A 9 25.01 13.70 19.61
CA ASP A 9 24.22 14.94 19.50
C ASP A 9 22.78 14.64 19.07
N ALA A 10 22.60 13.65 18.18
CA ALA A 10 21.28 13.24 17.70
C ALA A 10 20.47 12.56 18.82
N LEU A 11 21.09 11.72 19.64
CA LEU A 11 20.46 11.10 20.81
C LEU A 11 20.06 12.13 21.86
N GLU A 12 20.96 13.06 22.22
CA GLU A 12 20.65 14.12 23.17
C GLU A 12 19.48 15.00 22.71
N ARG A 13 19.40 15.28 21.40
CA ARG A 13 18.27 16.04 20.82
C ARG A 13 16.96 15.26 20.89
N ALA A 14 17.00 13.94 20.70
CA ALA A 14 15.82 13.08 20.81
C ALA A 14 15.33 13.03 22.27
N GLU A 15 16.24 12.83 23.23
CA GLU A 15 15.94 12.86 24.66
C GLU A 15 15.36 14.21 25.11
N LYS A 16 15.96 15.33 24.70
CA LYS A 16 15.43 16.69 24.98
C LYS A 16 14.02 16.89 24.45
N ALA A 17 13.66 16.21 23.36
CA ALA A 17 12.33 16.25 22.77
C ALA A 17 11.38 15.20 23.35
N ASN A 18 11.83 14.31 24.24
CA ASN A 18 11.10 13.11 24.70
C ASN A 18 10.59 12.25 23.54
N LEU A 19 11.41 12.09 22.51
CA LEU A 19 11.12 11.30 21.30
C LEU A 19 12.26 10.31 21.04
N ASP A 20 12.07 9.41 20.09
CA ASP A 20 13.07 8.43 19.70
C ASP A 20 13.89 8.92 18.50
N LEU A 21 15.19 8.61 18.49
CA LEU A 21 15.99 8.71 17.28
C LEU A 21 15.80 7.43 16.44
N VAL A 22 15.09 7.54 15.32
CA VAL A 22 14.77 6.39 14.46
C VAL A 22 15.53 6.49 13.14
N GLU A 23 16.27 5.45 12.79
CA GLU A 23 16.94 5.31 11.50
C GLU A 23 15.92 4.93 10.41
N ILE A 24 15.76 5.78 9.40
CA ILE A 24 14.75 5.62 8.33
C ILE A 24 15.39 5.08 7.04
N SER A 25 16.62 5.50 6.74
CA SER A 25 17.36 5.03 5.58
C SER A 25 18.78 4.62 5.97
N PRO A 26 19.01 3.33 6.25
CA PRO A 26 20.34 2.82 6.58
C PRO A 26 21.28 2.80 5.37
N ASN A 27 20.74 2.74 4.16
CA ASN A 27 21.52 2.60 2.93
C ASN A 27 22.06 3.94 2.38
N ALA A 28 21.85 5.05 3.09
CA ALA A 28 22.37 6.35 2.69
C ALA A 28 23.71 6.61 3.37
N GLU A 29 24.62 7.33 2.70
CA GLU A 29 25.88 7.80 3.28
C GLU A 29 25.84 9.33 3.41
N PRO A 30 25.71 9.90 4.61
CA PRO A 30 25.51 9.23 5.92
C PRO A 30 24.07 8.72 6.14
N PRO A 31 23.85 7.77 7.08
CA PRO A 31 22.52 7.25 7.38
C PRO A 31 21.53 8.35 7.75
N VAL A 32 20.30 8.22 7.26
CA VAL A 32 19.26 9.23 7.50
C VAL A 32 18.41 8.81 8.69
N CYS A 33 18.58 9.53 9.80
CA CYS A 33 17.80 9.37 11.02
C CYS A 33 16.76 10.49 11.17
N LYS A 34 15.66 10.19 11.85
CA LYS A 34 14.58 11.13 12.16
C LYS A 34 14.20 11.01 13.63
N ILE A 35 14.03 12.14 14.30
CA ILE A 35 13.51 12.19 15.67
C ILE A 35 11.98 12.13 15.60
N LEU A 36 11.39 11.06 16.12
CA LEU A 36 9.94 10.82 16.09
C LEU A 36 9.51 9.80 17.16
N ASP A 37 8.22 9.70 17.42
CA ASP A 37 7.65 8.62 18.24
C ASP A 37 7.56 7.34 17.41
N PHE A 38 8.35 6.33 17.77
CA PHE A 38 8.41 5.08 17.03
C PHE A 38 7.07 4.29 17.07
N GLY A 39 6.36 4.34 18.20
CA GLY A 39 5.07 3.68 18.38
C GLY A 39 4.01 4.24 17.44
N LYS A 40 3.88 5.57 17.43
CA LYS A 40 2.97 6.29 16.52
C LYS A 40 3.33 6.06 15.05
N TYR A 41 4.62 6.14 14.71
CA TYR A 41 5.09 5.91 13.35
C TYR A 41 4.79 4.49 12.86
N LYS A 42 4.97 3.47 13.71
CA LYS A 42 4.64 2.07 13.38
C LYS A 42 3.14 1.89 13.15
N TYR A 43 2.30 2.53 13.97
CA TYR A 43 0.85 2.51 13.81
C TYR A 43 0.43 3.18 12.49
N GLU A 44 0.92 4.38 12.21
CA GLU A 44 0.60 5.12 10.98
C GLU A 44 1.07 4.37 9.73
N ASN A 45 2.26 3.76 9.74
CA ASN A 45 2.71 2.93 8.62
C ASN A 45 1.82 1.71 8.40
N LYS A 46 1.45 1.00 9.47
CA LYS A 46 0.51 -0.14 9.35
C LYS A 46 -0.84 0.32 8.78
N LYS A 47 -1.37 1.43 9.28
CA LYS A 47 -2.63 2.02 8.79
C LYS A 47 -2.51 2.40 7.31
N ARG A 48 -1.43 3.09 6.91
CA ARG A 48 -1.17 3.45 5.51
C ARG A 48 -1.07 2.24 4.60
N ILE A 49 -0.36 1.18 5.01
CA ILE A 49 -0.25 -0.07 4.25
C ILE A 49 -1.62 -0.73 4.11
N HIS A 50 -2.42 -0.78 5.19
CA HIS A 50 -3.76 -1.34 5.16
C HIS A 50 -4.70 -0.57 4.23
N ASP A 51 -4.67 0.76 4.32
CA ASP A 51 -5.49 1.63 3.46
C ASP A 51 -5.04 1.55 2.00
N ALA A 52 -3.73 1.42 1.72
CA ALA A 52 -3.22 1.18 0.38
C ALA A 52 -3.67 -0.16 -0.19
N LYS A 53 -3.60 -1.24 0.61
CA LYS A 53 -4.11 -2.57 0.21
C LYS A 53 -5.61 -2.56 -0.05
N LYS A 54 -6.40 -1.85 0.76
CA LYS A 54 -7.84 -1.68 0.53
C LYS A 54 -8.17 -0.92 -0.74
N LYS A 55 -7.37 0.10 -1.07
CA LYS A 55 -7.56 0.92 -2.28
C LYS A 55 -7.11 0.23 -3.56
N GLN A 56 -6.25 -0.79 -3.45
CA GLN A 56 -5.86 -1.60 -4.59
C GLN A 56 -7.07 -2.39 -5.10
N LYS A 57 -7.59 -2.01 -6.27
CA LYS A 57 -8.65 -2.78 -6.95
C LYS A 57 -8.14 -4.21 -7.16
N ALA A 58 -8.79 -5.18 -6.51
CA ALA A 58 -8.56 -6.59 -6.77
C ALA A 58 -9.21 -6.93 -8.12
N VAL A 59 -8.38 -7.08 -9.16
CA VAL A 59 -8.83 -7.60 -10.45
C VAL A 59 -9.12 -9.09 -10.24
N VAL A 60 -10.38 -9.49 -10.34
CA VAL A 60 -10.78 -10.89 -10.19
C VAL A 60 -10.88 -11.51 -11.59
N LEU A 61 -10.30 -12.69 -11.78
CA LEU A 61 -10.44 -13.42 -13.03
C LEU A 61 -11.81 -14.11 -13.07
N LYS A 62 -12.68 -13.70 -13.99
CA LYS A 62 -14.07 -14.21 -14.08
C LYS A 62 -14.19 -15.15 -15.28
N GLU A 63 -14.09 -16.45 -15.05
CA GLU A 63 -14.26 -17.44 -16.12
C GLU A 63 -15.75 -17.63 -16.48
N MET A 64 -16.06 -17.59 -17.78
CA MET A 64 -17.39 -17.89 -18.29
C MET A 64 -17.33 -18.95 -19.39
N LYS A 65 -18.10 -20.03 -19.22
CA LYS A 65 -18.12 -21.18 -20.16
C LYS A 65 -19.32 -21.11 -21.09
N PHE A 66 -19.05 -21.38 -22.38
CA PHE A 66 -20.07 -21.53 -23.42
C PHE A 66 -20.21 -23.00 -23.81
N LYS A 67 -21.42 -23.40 -24.20
CA LYS A 67 -21.70 -24.73 -24.76
C LYS A 67 -22.04 -24.57 -26.25
N PRO A 68 -21.72 -25.56 -27.11
CA PRO A 68 -22.03 -25.49 -28.55
C PRO A 68 -23.53 -25.30 -28.84
N ASN A 69 -24.41 -25.91 -28.05
CA ASN A 69 -25.87 -25.82 -28.20
C ASN A 69 -26.49 -24.72 -27.32
N ILE A 70 -25.80 -23.59 -27.15
CA ILE A 70 -26.31 -22.47 -26.35
C ILE A 70 -27.53 -21.83 -27.03
N SER A 71 -28.58 -21.53 -26.26
CA SER A 71 -29.72 -20.77 -26.77
C SER A 71 -29.36 -19.30 -26.94
N GLN A 72 -30.00 -18.62 -27.89
CA GLN A 72 -29.73 -17.20 -28.15
C GLN A 72 -29.94 -16.33 -26.90
N GLY A 73 -30.97 -16.61 -26.09
CA GLY A 73 -31.21 -15.92 -24.83
C GLY A 73 -30.10 -16.14 -23.79
N ASP A 74 -29.58 -17.36 -23.64
CA ASP A 74 -28.46 -17.63 -22.70
C ASP A 74 -27.17 -16.94 -23.18
N PHE A 75 -26.94 -16.90 -24.49
CA PHE A 75 -25.80 -16.20 -25.08
C PHE A 75 -25.83 -14.70 -24.80
N GLU A 76 -26.97 -14.03 -25.02
CA GLU A 76 -27.12 -12.59 -24.79
C GLU A 76 -26.95 -12.21 -23.31
N ILE A 77 -27.48 -13.02 -22.38
CA ILE A 77 -27.30 -12.81 -20.95
C ILE A 77 -25.82 -12.93 -20.54
N LYS A 78 -25.11 -13.93 -21.05
CA LYS A 78 -23.67 -14.13 -20.80
C LYS A 78 -22.84 -12.99 -21.39
N LEU A 79 -23.14 -12.56 -22.61
CA LEU A 79 -22.45 -11.44 -23.26
C LEU A 79 -22.61 -10.14 -22.47
N ARG A 80 -23.81 -9.86 -21.95
CA ARG A 80 -24.05 -8.68 -21.10
C ARG A 80 -23.18 -8.73 -19.84
N LYS A 81 -23.16 -9.87 -19.15
CA LYS A 81 -22.33 -10.05 -17.95
C LYS A 81 -20.84 -9.89 -18.23
N ILE A 82 -20.34 -10.40 -19.36
CA ILE A 82 -18.93 -10.21 -19.76
C ILE A 82 -18.64 -8.72 -19.99
N LYS A 83 -19.52 -7.99 -20.67
CA LYS A 83 -19.37 -6.54 -20.88
C LYS A 83 -19.37 -5.77 -19.55
N ASP A 84 -20.19 -6.18 -18.60
CA ASP A 84 -20.25 -5.56 -17.28
C ASP A 84 -18.96 -5.84 -16.48
N PHE A 85 -18.45 -7.08 -16.48
CA PHE A 85 -17.18 -7.43 -15.84
C PHE A 85 -15.99 -6.65 -16.43
N LEU A 86 -15.91 -6.55 -17.76
CA LEU A 86 -14.87 -5.77 -18.43
C LEU A 86 -14.95 -4.26 -18.10
N LYS A 87 -16.17 -3.71 -17.93
CA LYS A 87 -16.36 -2.31 -17.52
C LYS A 87 -15.92 -2.06 -16.08
N GLU A 88 -16.08 -3.02 -15.19
CA GLU A 88 -15.66 -2.92 -13.78
C GLU A 88 -14.13 -2.98 -13.61
N GLY A 89 -13.43 -3.45 -14.64
CA GLY A 89 -11.97 -3.62 -14.70
C GLY A 89 -11.50 -5.02 -14.33
N ASP A 90 -12.42 -5.98 -14.26
CA ASP A 90 -12.11 -7.39 -14.12
C ASP A 90 -11.57 -7.97 -15.44
N LYS A 91 -10.79 -9.05 -15.33
CA LYS A 91 -10.16 -9.75 -16.46
C LYS A 91 -10.80 -11.11 -16.74
#